data_AF-A0A6G1KYP0-F1
#
_entry.id   AF-A0A6G1KYP0-F1
#
_cell.length_a   1.000
_cell.length_b   1.000
_cell.length_c   1.000
_cell.angle_alpha   90.00
_cell.angle_beta   90.00
_cell.angle_gamma   90.00
#
_symmetry.space_group_name_H-M   'P 1'
#
loop_
_entity.id
_entity.type
_entity.pdbx_description
1 polymer ?
#
loop_
_entity_poly.entity_id
_entity_poly.type
_entity_poly.pdbx_seq_one_letter_code
_entity_poly.pdbx_strand_id
1 'polypeptide(L)'
;MPYSEFSMQNNVDNNLRRAKTTKLRGHFEVKRDIVLVMADDEASLPEVLTGMVFSLQTDPWRYEVDWWKRFVDVDLSFLECLDRKWLD
;
A
#
# COMPACT_ATOMS: atom_id res chain seq x y z
N MET A 1 6.12 23.79 11.10
CA MET A 1 6.92 24.19 9.94
C MET A 1 6.20 23.68 8.70
N PRO A 2 5.88 24.51 7.70
CA PRO A 2 5.63 23.93 6.38
C PRO A 2 6.97 23.33 5.93
N TYR A 3 6.98 22.13 5.36
CA TYR A 3 8.18 21.42 4.89
C TYR A 3 9.06 20.67 5.91
N SER A 4 8.70 20.58 7.20
CA SER A 4 9.14 19.36 7.91
C SER A 4 8.35 18.21 7.31
N GLU A 5 8.97 17.06 7.07
CA GLU A 5 8.26 15.79 6.89
C GLU A 5 7.26 15.62 8.04
N PHE A 6 6.06 16.18 7.91
CA PHE A 6 4.93 15.73 8.70
C PHE A 6 4.83 14.26 8.28
N SER A 7 5.23 13.37 9.20
CA SER A 7 5.79 12.03 8.97
C SER A 7 5.34 11.34 7.68
N MET A 8 6.21 10.56 7.04
CA MET A 8 5.81 9.70 5.89
C MET A 8 4.48 8.98 6.16
N GLN A 9 4.29 8.53 7.41
CA GLN A 9 3.01 8.02 7.91
C GLN A 9 1.81 8.94 7.66
N ASN A 10 1.88 10.21 8.04
CA ASN A 10 0.79 11.15 7.85
C ASN A 10 0.47 11.39 6.37
N ASN A 11 1.47 11.35 5.49
CA ASN A 11 1.23 11.46 4.04
C ASN A 11 0.54 10.22 3.49
N VAL A 12 1.03 9.03 3.85
CA VAL A 12 0.38 7.75 3.53
C VAL A 12 -1.06 7.74 4.03
N ASP A 13 -1.28 8.06 5.30
CA ASP A 13 -2.61 8.11 5.92
C ASP A 13 -3.55 9.09 5.20
N ASN A 14 -3.07 10.30 4.89
CA ASN A 14 -3.87 11.31 4.20
C ASN A 14 -4.23 10.90 2.77
N ASN A 15 -3.31 10.30 2.04
CA ASN A 15 -3.55 9.82 0.68
C ASN A 15 -4.50 8.62 0.67
N LEU A 16 -4.32 7.69 1.63
CA LEU A 16 -5.17 6.50 1.76
C LEU A 16 -6.58 6.79 2.29
N ARG A 17 -6.83 7.94 2.91
CA ARG A 17 -8.21 8.37 3.28
C ARG A 17 -9.16 8.31 2.09
N ARG A 18 -8.69 8.70 0.90
CA ARG A 18 -9.49 8.64 -0.33
C ARG A 18 -9.67 7.20 -0.81
N ALA A 19 -8.61 6.39 -0.76
CA ALA A 19 -8.68 4.97 -1.11
C ALA A 19 -9.74 4.21 -0.30
N LYS A 20 -9.86 4.50 1.01
CA LYS A 20 -10.90 3.93 1.91
C LYS A 20 -12.35 4.25 1.51
N THR A 21 -12.56 5.26 0.68
CA THR A 21 -13.90 5.68 0.19
C THR A 21 -14.18 5.29 -1.27
N THR A 22 -13.25 4.59 -1.92
CA THR A 22 -13.32 4.22 -3.34
C THR A 22 -13.49 2.71 -3.52
N LYS A 23 -13.40 2.23 -4.77
CA LYS A 23 -13.37 0.81 -5.12
C LYS A 23 -12.22 0.02 -4.48
N LEU A 24 -11.20 0.69 -3.96
CA LEU A 24 -10.08 0.06 -3.25
C LEU A 24 -10.43 -0.34 -1.80
N ARG A 25 -11.60 0.05 -1.29
CA ARG A 25 -12.00 -0.27 0.08
C ARG A 25 -12.05 -1.78 0.30
N GLY A 26 -11.35 -2.26 1.34
CA GLY A 26 -11.31 -3.68 1.70
C GLY A 26 -10.22 -4.48 0.97
N HIS A 27 -9.58 -3.88 -0.03
CA HIS A 27 -8.50 -4.51 -0.80
C HIS A 27 -7.10 -4.15 -0.30
N PHE A 28 -6.99 -3.51 0.86
CA PHE A 28 -5.68 -3.18 1.41
C PHE A 28 -5.70 -3.06 2.93
N GLU A 29 -4.55 -3.37 3.52
CA GLU A 29 -4.23 -3.14 4.92
C GLU A 29 -2.98 -2.28 5.03
N VAL A 30 -2.96 -1.42 6.04
CA VAL A 30 -1.87 -0.45 6.23
C VAL A 30 -1.24 -0.69 7.57
N LYS A 31 0.09 -0.87 7.56
CA LYS A 31 0.87 -0.91 8.79
C LYS A 31 2.10 -0.02 8.64
N ARG A 32 2.12 1.06 9.42
CA ARG A 32 3.10 2.12 9.25
C ARG A 32 3.11 2.62 7.79
N ASP A 33 4.26 2.57 7.14
CA ASP A 33 4.53 2.91 5.74
C ASP A 33 4.33 1.73 4.77
N ILE A 34 3.99 0.54 5.28
CA ILE A 34 3.74 -0.65 4.47
C ILE A 34 2.26 -0.72 4.13
N VAL A 35 1.96 -0.88 2.84
CA VAL A 35 0.61 -1.10 2.33
C VAL A 35 0.56 -2.49 1.70
N LEU A 36 -0.18 -3.39 2.35
CA LEU A 36 -0.50 -4.70 1.81
C LEU A 36 -1.72 -4.56 0.91
N VAL A 37 -1.62 -5.02 -0.33
CA VAL A 37 -2.72 -5.01 -1.30
C VAL A 37 -3.19 -6.43 -1.55
N MET A 38 -4.50 -6.65 -1.54
CA MET A 38 -5.15 -7.95 -1.70
C MET A 38 -6.27 -7.84 -2.71
N ALA A 39 -6.48 -8.91 -3.47
CA ALA A 39 -7.55 -9.02 -4.44
C ALA A 39 -8.20 -10.41 -4.33
N ASP A 40 -9.44 -10.53 -4.80
CA ASP A 40 -10.18 -11.80 -4.76
C ASP A 40 -9.64 -12.80 -5.79
N ASP A 41 -8.98 -12.30 -6.84
CA ASP A 41 -8.42 -13.07 -7.93
C ASP A 41 -7.12 -12.46 -8.47
N GLU A 42 -6.28 -13.30 -9.09
CA GLU A 42 -5.00 -12.90 -9.68
C GLU A 42 -5.18 -11.85 -10.79
N ALA A 43 -6.28 -11.91 -11.55
CA ALA A 43 -6.51 -11.01 -12.67
C ALA A 43 -6.88 -9.58 -12.22
N SER A 44 -7.51 -9.43 -11.04
CA SER A 44 -7.84 -8.13 -10.46
C SER A 44 -6.71 -7.53 -9.61
N LEU A 45 -5.73 -8.33 -9.17
CA LEU A 45 -4.59 -7.87 -8.37
C LEU A 45 -3.80 -6.71 -9.04
N PRO A 46 -3.46 -6.75 -10.34
CA PRO A 46 -2.78 -5.64 -11.01
C PRO A 46 -3.59 -4.35 -11.03
N GLU A 47 -4.92 -4.43 -11.20
CA GLU A 47 -5.80 -3.26 -11.23
C GLU A 47 -5.84 -2.58 -9.86
N VAL A 48 -6.05 -3.37 -8.80
CA VAL A 48 -6.07 -2.89 -7.41
C VAL A 48 -4.71 -2.30 -7.03
N LEU A 49 -3.61 -3.00 -7.34
CA LEU A 49 -2.26 -2.55 -7.07
C LEU A 49 -1.95 -1.22 -7.78
N THR A 50 -2.31 -1.12 -9.06
CA THR A 50 -2.10 0.09 -9.86
C THR A 50 -2.90 1.25 -9.28
N GLY A 51 -4.18 1.03 -8.95
CA GLY A 51 -5.03 2.03 -8.29
C GLY A 51 -4.46 2.49 -6.95
N MET A 52 -3.84 1.58 -6.19
CA MET A 52 -3.18 1.89 -4.94
C MET A 52 -1.94 2.78 -5.14
N VAL A 53 -1.08 2.44 -6.09
CA VAL A 53 0.11 3.24 -6.43
C VAL A 53 -0.30 4.65 -6.84
N PHE A 54 -1.29 4.80 -7.73
CA PHE A 54 -1.80 6.12 -8.11
C PHE A 54 -2.41 6.90 -6.95
N SER A 55 -3.04 6.21 -5.99
CA SER A 55 -3.61 6.84 -4.80
C SER A 55 -2.53 7.36 -3.85
N LEU A 56 -1.40 6.66 -3.76
CA LEU A 56 -0.27 7.02 -2.90
C LEU A 56 0.67 8.05 -3.55
N GLN A 57 0.95 7.88 -4.84
CA GLN A 57 1.90 8.67 -5.61
C GLN A 57 1.20 9.84 -6.31
N THR A 58 0.76 10.82 -5.52
CA THR A 58 0.11 12.03 -6.05
C THR A 58 1.11 12.99 -6.71
N ASP A 59 2.37 12.99 -6.24
CA ASP A 59 3.47 13.80 -6.76
C ASP A 59 4.69 12.88 -7.01
N PRO A 60 4.88 12.35 -8.24
CA PRO A 60 5.89 11.32 -8.52
C PRO A 60 7.33 11.78 -8.29
N TRP A 61 7.60 13.09 -8.27
CA TRP A 61 8.92 13.67 -7.99
C TRP A 61 9.22 13.83 -6.50
N ARG A 62 8.24 13.57 -5.62
CA ARG A 62 8.34 13.84 -4.18
C ARG A 62 8.42 12.56 -3.34
N TYR A 63 7.69 11.52 -3.74
CA TYR A 63 7.69 10.22 -3.07
C TYR A 63 7.64 9.11 -4.13
N GLU A 64 8.63 8.25 -4.12
CA GLU A 64 8.64 7.03 -4.92
C GLU A 64 7.99 5.90 -4.13
N VAL A 65 6.99 5.26 -4.73
CA VAL A 65 6.36 4.07 -4.16
C VAL A 65 6.99 2.86 -4.83
N ASP A 66 7.97 2.27 -4.17
CA ASP A 66 8.63 1.07 -4.66
C ASP A 66 7.83 -0.19 -4.32
N TRP A 67 7.37 -0.86 -5.36
CA TRP A 67 6.78 -2.18 -5.24
C TRP A 67 7.86 -3.23 -5.01
N TRP A 68 7.69 -4.03 -3.96
CA TRP A 68 8.55 -5.18 -3.74
C TRP A 68 8.18 -6.30 -4.71
N LYS A 69 8.80 -6.33 -5.88
CA LYS A 69 8.51 -7.28 -6.97
C LYS A 69 8.53 -8.76 -6.57
N ARG A 70 9.22 -9.10 -5.48
CA ARG A 70 9.29 -10.46 -4.91
C ARG A 70 8.06 -10.85 -4.08
N PHE A 71 7.19 -9.89 -3.78
CA PHE A 71 6.00 -10.03 -2.94
C PHE A 71 4.71 -9.71 -3.74
N VAL A 72 4.77 -9.86 -5.06
CA VAL A 72 3.59 -9.76 -5.92
C VAL A 72 3.07 -11.15 -6.20
N ASP A 73 1.75 -11.29 -6.19
CA ASP A 73 1.05 -12.56 -6.45
C ASP A 73 1.50 -13.69 -5.50
N VAL A 74 1.63 -13.33 -4.22
CA VAL A 74 1.91 -14.30 -3.15
C VAL A 74 0.59 -14.74 -2.51
N ASP A 75 0.50 -16.02 -2.19
CA ASP A 75 -0.66 -16.55 -1.49
C ASP A 75 -0.65 -16.18 0.01
N LEU A 76 -1.79 -16.40 0.66
CA LEU A 76 -1.92 -16.15 2.10
C LEU A 76 -0.95 -17.01 2.92
N SER A 77 -0.68 -18.24 2.48
CA SER A 77 0.23 -19.17 3.16
C SER A 77 1.67 -18.65 3.22
N PHE A 78 2.14 -17.98 2.18
CA PHE A 78 3.43 -17.29 2.18
C PHE A 78 3.46 -16.16 3.21
N LEU A 79 2.40 -15.35 3.28
CA LEU A 79 2.30 -14.24 4.25
C LEU A 79 2.29 -14.76 5.70
N GLU A 80 1.63 -15.88 5.96
CA GLU A 80 1.61 -16.54 7.28
C GLU A 80 2.99 -17.07 7.71
N CYS A 81 3.90 -17.33 6.76
CA CYS A 81 5.27 -17.76 7.02
C CYS A 81 6.24 -16.59 7.28
N LEU A 82 5.80 -15.34 7.14
CA LEU A 82 6.64 -14.19 7.42
C LEU A 82 6.94 -14.07 8.91
N ASP A 83 8.20 -13.74 9.22
CA ASP A 83 8.65 -13.48 10.59
C ASP A 83 7.81 -12.33 11.19
N ARG A 84 7.31 -12.53 12.42
CA ARG A 84 6.46 -11.55 13.12
C ARG A 84 7.10 -10.17 13.25
N LYS A 85 8.43 -10.06 13.19
CA LYS A 85 9.14 -8.77 13.15
C LYS A 85 8.75 -7.88 11.97
N TRP A 86 8.20 -8.44 10.89
CA TRP A 86 7.65 -7.68 9.77
C TRP A 86 6.33 -7.02 10.13
N LEU A 87 5.63 -7.57 11.13
CA LEU A 87 4.47 -6.94 11.70
C LEU A 87 4.93 -5.88 12.72
N ASP A 88 5.87 -6.13 13.61
CA ASP A 88 6.17 -5.20 14.74
C ASP A 88 6.61 -3.77 14.36
#